data_AF-A0A7J6SFN3-F1
#
_entry.id   AF-A0A7J6SFN3-F1
#
_cell.length_a   1.000
_cell.length_b   1.000
_cell.length_c   1.000
_cell.angle_alpha   90.00
_cell.angle_beta   90.00
_cell.angle_gamma   90.00
#
_symmetry.space_group_name_H-M   'P 1'
#
loop_
_entity.id
_entity.type
_entity.pdbx_description
1 polymer ?
#
loop_
_entity_poly.entity_id
_entity_poly.type
_entity_poly.pdbx_seq_one_letter_code
_entity_poly.pdbx_strand_id
1 'polypeptide(L)'
;DLITRYYTYFYATINVGSIIGGIVSPILVQECSFFVAFLFITIVFLCACAVFLSGGILGRYVKPKPQGSAVLKVVEVIGVACTKFSFEKCKKSKGGRFEDSFIEDTKCLLRLVPMFTIVIPFQMVYTQMTTAFLTQATKMDTNTFGWDMPAAMFQNVDPFAVIINSLILDQVVFPFLQRRNRMPSVLG
;
A
#
# COMPACT_ATOMS: atom_id res chain seq x y z
N ASP A 1 -8.33 6.29 19.57
CA ASP A 1 -7.20 7.20 19.89
C ASP A 1 -5.81 6.58 19.78
N LEU A 2 -5.45 5.52 20.52
CA LEU A 2 -4.10 4.92 20.41
C LEU A 2 -3.84 4.24 19.05
N ILE A 3 -4.83 3.51 18.52
CA ILE A 3 -4.74 2.80 17.24
C ILE A 3 -4.55 3.79 16.08
N THR A 4 -5.37 4.84 16.04
CA THR A 4 -5.26 5.92 15.05
C THR A 4 -3.87 6.55 15.07
N ARG A 5 -3.37 6.89 16.27
CA ARG A 5 -2.03 7.48 16.44
C ARG A 5 -0.92 6.54 15.97
N TYR A 6 -1.05 5.23 16.23
CA TYR A 6 -0.12 4.23 15.70
C TYR A 6 -0.06 4.25 14.17
N TYR A 7 -1.21 4.26 13.49
CA TYR A 7 -1.27 4.32 12.03
C TYR A 7 -0.72 5.64 11.47
N THR A 8 -0.96 6.77 12.14
CA THR A 8 -0.34 8.05 11.77
C THR A 8 1.18 8.00 11.82
N TYR A 9 1.75 7.47 12.92
CA TYR A 9 3.21 7.33 13.01
C TYR A 9 3.76 6.34 12.00
N PHE A 10 3.08 5.21 11.79
CA PHE A 10 3.46 4.23 10.78
C PHE A 10 3.54 4.85 9.38
N TYR A 11 2.51 5.62 9.01
CA TYR A 11 2.46 6.32 7.73
C TYR A 11 3.55 7.38 7.59
N ALA A 12 3.80 8.16 8.65
CA ALA A 12 4.89 9.14 8.68
C ALA A 12 6.26 8.45 8.50
N THR A 13 6.51 7.34 9.20
CA THR A 13 7.75 6.57 9.07
C THR A 13 7.95 6.01 7.67
N ILE A 14 6.89 5.53 6.99
CA ILE A 14 6.99 5.05 5.60
C ILE A 14 7.45 6.18 4.66
N ASN A 15 6.80 7.34 4.72
CA ASN A 15 7.13 8.46 3.84
C ASN A 15 8.54 8.99 4.12
N VAL A 16 8.92 9.16 5.39
CA VAL A 16 10.28 9.58 5.78
C VAL A 16 11.32 8.55 5.34
N GLY A 17 11.06 7.25 5.57
CA GLY A 17 11.95 6.17 5.15
C GLY A 17 12.11 6.12 3.63
N SER A 18 11.02 6.33 2.88
CA SER A 18 11.04 6.39 1.41
C SER A 18 11.89 7.55 0.90
N ILE A 19 11.78 8.75 1.51
CA ILE A 19 12.60 9.92 1.15
C ILE A 19 14.08 9.65 1.45
N ILE A 20 14.39 9.16 2.66
CA ILE A 20 15.78 8.87 3.04
C ILE A 20 16.39 7.82 2.11
N GLY A 21 15.69 6.71 1.89
CA GLY A 21 16.16 5.65 1.00
C GLY A 21 16.30 6.11 -0.45
N GLY A 22 15.32 6.85 -0.97
CA GLY A 22 15.33 7.36 -2.33
C GLY A 22 16.34 8.48 -2.59
N ILE A 23 16.92 9.10 -1.55
CA ILE A 23 18.05 10.04 -1.67
C ILE A 23 19.38 9.31 -1.48
N VAL A 24 19.53 8.58 -0.37
CA VAL A 24 20.80 7.97 0.02
C VAL A 24 21.20 6.85 -0.94
N SER A 25 20.27 5.99 -1.36
CA SER A 25 20.62 4.85 -2.21
C SER A 25 21.16 5.28 -3.59
N PRO A 26 20.54 6.21 -4.34
CA PRO A 26 21.12 6.68 -5.60
C PRO A 26 22.48 7.35 -5.45
N ILE A 27 22.69 8.12 -4.38
CA ILE A 27 23.99 8.75 -4.09
C ILE A 27 25.07 7.69 -3.85
N LEU A 28 24.77 6.66 -3.05
CA LEU A 28 25.71 5.56 -2.81
C LEU A 28 26.04 4.78 -4.10
N VAL A 29 25.08 4.62 -5.00
CA VAL A 29 25.32 3.99 -6.31
C VAL A 29 26.25 4.84 -7.17
N GLN A 30 26.00 6.16 -7.24
CA GLN A 30 26.75 7.07 -8.09
C GLN A 30 28.18 7.35 -7.57
N GLU A 31 28.33 7.60 -6.27
CA GLU A 31 29.60 8.05 -5.67
C GLU A 31 30.49 6.89 -5.17
N CYS A 32 29.91 5.71 -4.92
CA CYS A 32 30.65 4.58 -4.35
C CYS A 32 30.56 3.34 -5.24
N SER A 33 29.46 2.58 -5.13
CA SER A 33 29.19 1.40 -5.94
C SER A 33 27.82 0.81 -5.61
N PHE A 34 27.30 -0.01 -6.53
CA PHE A 34 26.11 -0.83 -6.27
C PHE A 34 26.23 -1.70 -5.02
N PHE A 35 27.41 -2.28 -4.76
CA PHE A 35 27.63 -3.13 -3.59
C PHE A 35 27.38 -2.39 -2.28
N VAL A 36 27.90 -1.16 -2.15
CA VAL A 36 27.72 -0.33 -0.95
C VAL A 36 26.25 0.05 -0.75
N ALA A 37 25.56 0.41 -1.83
CA ALA A 37 24.12 0.74 -1.76
C ALA A 37 23.27 -0.46 -1.29
N PHE A 38 23.52 -1.66 -1.81
CA PHE A 38 22.83 -2.87 -1.37
C PHE A 38 23.20 -3.30 0.06
N LEU A 39 24.47 -3.14 0.44
CA LEU A 39 24.92 -3.41 1.80
C LEU A 39 24.24 -2.49 2.82
N PHE A 40 24.10 -1.20 2.51
CA PHE A 40 23.37 -0.25 3.33
C PHE A 40 21.93 -0.71 3.60
N ILE A 41 21.18 -1.06 2.55
CA ILE A 41 19.81 -1.57 2.68
C ILE A 41 19.77 -2.84 3.52
N THR A 42 20.72 -3.74 3.31
CA THR A 42 20.83 -5.01 4.04
C THR A 42 21.05 -4.77 5.54
N ILE A 43 21.93 -3.86 5.91
CA ILE A 43 22.19 -3.51 7.32
C ILE A 43 20.93 -2.95 7.97
N VAL A 44 20.24 -2.01 7.33
CA VAL A 44 18.99 -1.43 7.85
C VAL A 44 17.91 -2.52 8.04
N PHE A 45 17.79 -3.44 7.08
CA PHE A 45 16.87 -4.57 7.17
C PHE A 45 17.23 -5.53 8.32
N LEU A 46 18.52 -5.85 8.50
CA LEU A 46 18.97 -6.70 9.61
C LEU A 46 18.69 -6.05 10.97
N CYS A 47 18.89 -4.73 11.09
CA CYS A 47 18.51 -3.98 12.30
C CYS A 47 17.00 -4.08 12.57
N ALA A 48 16.16 -3.89 11.54
CA ALA A 48 14.70 -4.02 11.68
C ALA A 48 14.28 -5.44 12.11
N CYS A 49 14.90 -6.46 11.51
CA CYS A 49 14.70 -7.86 11.89
C CYS A 49 15.13 -8.13 13.33
N ALA A 50 16.28 -7.60 13.77
CA ALA A 50 16.75 -7.74 15.15
C ALA A 50 15.76 -7.10 16.15
N VAL A 51 15.27 -5.89 15.85
CA VAL A 51 14.23 -5.23 16.66
C VAL A 51 12.96 -6.08 16.71
N PHE A 52 12.50 -6.59 15.58
CA PHE A 52 11.32 -7.47 15.52
C PHE A 52 11.51 -8.76 16.33
N LEU A 53 12.62 -9.46 16.15
CA LEU A 53 12.89 -10.70 16.88
C LEU A 53 13.04 -10.44 18.38
N SER A 54 13.65 -9.32 18.77
CA SER A 54 13.80 -8.94 20.19
C SER A 54 12.44 -8.80 20.88
N GLY A 55 11.42 -8.23 20.22
CA GLY A 55 10.07 -8.13 20.77
C GLY A 55 9.43 -9.50 21.01
N GLY A 56 9.75 -10.48 20.16
CA GLY A 56 9.31 -11.87 20.30
C GLY A 56 10.00 -12.58 21.47
N ILE A 57 11.33 -12.43 21.59
CA ILE A 57 12.14 -13.01 22.66
C ILE A 57 11.75 -12.41 24.03
N LEU A 58 11.45 -11.11 24.06
CA LEU A 58 11.02 -10.39 25.26
C LEU A 58 9.53 -10.61 25.60
N GLY A 59 8.81 -11.45 24.85
CA GLY A 59 7.41 -11.79 25.13
C GLY A 59 6.43 -10.61 24.97
N ARG A 60 6.77 -9.57 24.20
CA ARG A 60 5.94 -8.36 24.03
C ARG A 60 4.82 -8.49 22.99
N TYR A 61 4.79 -9.58 22.24
CA TYR A 61 3.81 -9.79 21.18
C TYR A 61 2.59 -10.59 21.63
N VAL A 62 1.41 -10.04 21.34
CA VAL A 62 0.15 -10.77 21.43
C VAL A 62 0.03 -11.67 20.20
N LYS A 63 -0.02 -12.99 20.41
CA LYS A 63 -0.16 -13.99 19.35
C LYS A 63 -1.63 -14.42 19.25
N PRO A 64 -2.43 -13.85 18.33
CA PRO A 64 -3.81 -14.27 18.15
C PRO A 64 -3.88 -15.73 17.67
N LYS A 65 -4.96 -16.43 18.04
CA LYS A 65 -5.21 -17.80 17.57
C LYS A 65 -5.38 -17.79 16.04
N PRO A 66 -4.96 -18.86 15.33
CA PRO A 66 -5.12 -18.94 13.89
C PRO A 66 -6.60 -18.87 13.52
N GLN A 67 -6.99 -17.84 12.77
CA GLN A 67 -8.31 -17.72 12.17
C GLN A 67 -8.27 -18.41 10.80
N GLY A 68 -9.30 -19.18 10.46
CA GLY A 68 -9.39 -19.83 9.14
C GLY A 68 -9.39 -18.79 8.00
N SER A 69 -8.94 -19.17 6.81
CA SER A 69 -8.88 -18.24 5.68
C SER A 69 -10.27 -17.98 5.09
N ALA A 70 -10.75 -16.75 5.25
CA ALA A 70 -11.98 -16.28 4.60
C ALA A 70 -11.84 -16.34 3.06
N VAL A 71 -10.65 -16.06 2.53
CA VAL A 71 -10.37 -16.09 1.08
C VAL A 71 -10.57 -17.50 0.52
N LEU A 72 -10.07 -18.53 1.20
CA LEU A 72 -10.25 -19.92 0.76
C LEU A 72 -11.74 -20.31 0.71
N LYS A 73 -12.53 -19.89 1.71
CA LYS A 73 -13.97 -20.13 1.74
C LYS A 73 -14.71 -19.40 0.61
N VAL A 74 -14.31 -18.16 0.30
CA VAL A 74 -14.88 -17.40 -0.83
C VAL A 74 -14.58 -18.08 -2.16
N VAL A 75 -13.34 -18.54 -2.37
CA VAL A 75 -12.94 -19.27 -3.58
C VAL A 75 -13.71 -20.60 -3.70
N GLU A 76 -13.88 -21.33 -2.60
CA GLU A 76 -14.69 -22.55 -2.58
C GLU A 76 -16.15 -22.26 -2.96
N VAL A 77 -16.75 -21.22 -2.39
CA VAL A 77 -18.12 -20.78 -2.73
C VAL A 77 -18.24 -20.44 -4.21
N ILE A 78 -17.29 -19.70 -4.77
CA ILE A 78 -17.27 -19.35 -6.19
C ILE A 78 -17.17 -20.61 -7.05
N GLY A 79 -16.26 -21.54 -6.73
CA GLY A 79 -16.12 -22.80 -7.45
C GLY A 79 -17.40 -23.63 -7.45
N VAL A 80 -18.07 -23.76 -6.30
CA VAL A 80 -19.36 -24.47 -6.19
C VAL A 80 -20.48 -23.70 -6.90
N ALA A 81 -20.50 -22.37 -6.83
CA ALA A 81 -21.49 -21.55 -7.52
C ALA A 81 -21.34 -21.64 -9.05
N CYS A 82 -20.10 -21.72 -9.56
CA CYS A 82 -19.81 -21.94 -10.98
C CYS A 82 -20.31 -23.31 -11.45
N THR A 83 -20.05 -24.38 -10.68
CA THR A 83 -20.54 -25.74 -11.04
C THR A 83 -22.07 -25.83 -11.00
N LYS A 84 -22.73 -25.15 -10.07
CA LYS A 84 -24.19 -25.13 -9.94
C LYS A 84 -24.89 -24.03 -10.77
N PHE A 85 -24.12 -23.19 -11.47
CA PHE A 85 -24.56 -21.98 -12.18
C PHE A 85 -25.46 -21.05 -11.34
N SER A 86 -25.33 -21.06 -10.02
CA SER A 86 -26.19 -20.26 -9.14
C SER A 86 -25.64 -20.19 -7.72
N PHE A 87 -25.42 -18.96 -7.23
CA PHE A 87 -25.12 -18.70 -5.82
C PHE A 87 -26.29 -19.05 -4.89
N GLU A 88 -27.54 -19.00 -5.37
CA GLU A 88 -28.71 -19.32 -4.57
C GLU A 88 -28.76 -20.81 -4.18
N LYS A 89 -28.31 -21.70 -5.07
CA LYS A 89 -28.26 -23.16 -4.80
C LYS A 89 -27.14 -23.56 -3.82
N CYS A 90 -26.30 -22.60 -3.42
CA CYS A 90 -25.24 -22.79 -2.43
C CYS A 90 -25.70 -22.44 -1.00
N LYS A 91 -26.81 -21.71 -0.86
CA LYS A 91 -27.39 -21.29 0.43
C LYS A 91 -27.92 -22.46 1.23
N LYS A 92 -27.68 -22.47 2.54
CA LYS A 92 -28.15 -23.49 3.48
C LYS A 92 -29.67 -23.54 3.53
N SER A 93 -30.36 -22.40 3.40
CA SER A 93 -31.83 -22.34 3.30
C SER A 93 -32.41 -23.12 2.11
N LYS A 94 -31.62 -23.33 1.06
CA LYS A 94 -32.01 -24.02 -0.18
C LYS A 94 -31.35 -25.40 -0.32
N GLY A 95 -30.88 -25.99 0.79
CA GLY A 95 -30.21 -27.30 0.81
C GLY A 95 -28.73 -27.26 0.40
N GLY A 96 -28.13 -26.07 0.35
CA GLY A 96 -26.71 -25.88 0.09
C GLY A 96 -25.83 -26.05 1.34
N ARG A 97 -24.50 -26.01 1.13
CA ARG A 97 -23.50 -26.26 2.18
C ARG A 97 -23.07 -25.00 2.95
N PHE A 98 -23.35 -23.81 2.43
CA PHE A 98 -22.81 -22.55 2.93
C PHE A 98 -23.89 -21.68 3.58
N GLU A 99 -23.52 -20.92 4.61
CA GLU A 99 -24.42 -20.01 5.30
C GLU A 99 -24.91 -18.88 4.38
N ASP A 100 -26.19 -18.53 4.49
CA ASP A 100 -26.83 -17.54 3.61
C ASP A 100 -26.18 -16.15 3.70
N SER A 101 -25.80 -15.73 4.91
CA SER A 101 -25.06 -14.49 5.19
C SER A 101 -23.74 -14.43 4.39
N PHE A 102 -22.95 -15.50 4.48
CA PHE A 102 -21.67 -15.62 3.79
C PHE A 102 -21.80 -15.60 2.26
N ILE A 103 -22.88 -16.16 1.71
CA ILE A 103 -23.17 -16.10 0.27
C ILE A 103 -23.49 -14.67 -0.17
N GLU A 104 -24.28 -13.92 0.61
CA GLU A 104 -24.58 -12.53 0.30
C GLU A 104 -23.34 -11.63 0.41
N ASP A 105 -22.50 -11.84 1.43
CA ASP A 105 -21.21 -11.16 1.56
C ASP A 105 -20.31 -11.45 0.35
N THR A 106 -20.23 -12.72 -0.08
CA THR A 106 -19.46 -13.11 -1.26
C THR A 106 -19.96 -12.42 -2.53
N LYS A 107 -21.28 -12.33 -2.73
CA LYS A 107 -21.84 -11.58 -3.87
C LYS A 107 -21.54 -10.09 -3.77
N CYS A 108 -21.59 -9.51 -2.58
CA CYS A 108 -21.23 -8.12 -2.35
C CYS A 108 -19.79 -7.87 -2.78
N LEU A 109 -18.85 -8.71 -2.33
CA LEU A 109 -17.44 -8.66 -2.74
C LEU A 109 -17.28 -8.78 -4.27
N LEU A 110 -18.01 -9.70 -4.91
CA LEU A 110 -17.97 -9.86 -6.37
C LEU A 110 -18.51 -8.64 -7.13
N ARG A 111 -19.51 -7.93 -6.58
CA ARG A 111 -20.00 -6.67 -7.14
C ARG A 111 -18.98 -5.53 -7.01
N LEU A 112 -18.01 -5.63 -6.10
CA LEU A 112 -16.92 -4.66 -5.97
C LEU A 112 -15.77 -4.91 -6.95
N VAL A 113 -15.66 -6.12 -7.53
CA VAL A 113 -14.59 -6.48 -8.49
C VAL A 113 -14.45 -5.47 -9.65
N PRO A 114 -15.53 -4.99 -10.30
CA PRO A 114 -15.43 -3.98 -11.34
C PRO A 114 -14.78 -2.67 -10.87
N MET A 115 -14.97 -2.27 -9.61
CA MET A 115 -14.30 -1.08 -9.06
C MET A 115 -12.79 -1.31 -8.93
N PHE A 116 -12.37 -2.50 -8.52
CA PHE A 116 -10.95 -2.85 -8.47
C PHE A 116 -10.31 -2.88 -9.86
N THR A 117 -11.05 -3.21 -10.91
CA THR A 117 -10.56 -3.14 -12.30
C THR A 117 -10.16 -1.71 -12.70
N ILE A 118 -10.84 -0.69 -12.18
CA ILE A 118 -10.50 0.74 -12.43
C ILE A 118 -9.13 1.10 -11.82
N VAL A 119 -8.67 0.37 -10.81
CA VAL A 119 -7.33 0.56 -10.21
C VAL A 119 -6.22 0.09 -11.16
N ILE A 120 -6.50 -0.81 -12.11
CA ILE A 120 -5.49 -1.37 -13.01
C ILE A 120 -4.89 -0.28 -13.92
N PRO A 121 -5.68 0.53 -14.68
CA PRO A 121 -5.13 1.65 -15.43
C PRO A 121 -4.30 2.62 -14.60
N PHE A 122 -4.74 2.91 -13.37
CA PHE A 122 -3.98 3.77 -12.46
C PHE A 122 -2.59 3.19 -12.16
N GLN A 123 -2.52 1.89 -11.81
CA GLN A 123 -1.25 1.22 -11.56
C GLN A 123 -0.36 1.12 -12.80
N MET A 124 -0.94 0.96 -13.99
CA MET A 124 -0.19 0.97 -15.25
C MET A 124 0.53 2.30 -15.48
N VAL A 125 -0.11 3.42 -15.16
CA VAL A 125 0.53 4.74 -15.27
C VAL A 125 1.53 4.97 -14.14
N TYR A 126 1.19 4.58 -12.91
CA TYR A 126 2.07 4.74 -11.75
C TYR A 126 3.42 4.03 -11.93
N THR A 127 3.41 2.81 -12.48
CA THR A 127 4.66 2.05 -12.76
C THR A 127 5.51 2.67 -13.87
N GLN A 128 5.00 3.60 -14.69
CA GLN A 128 5.82 4.34 -15.65
C GLN A 128 6.75 5.35 -14.97
N MET A 129 6.41 5.81 -13.77
CA MET A 129 7.28 6.73 -13.02
C MET A 129 8.64 6.12 -12.72
N THR A 130 8.69 4.82 -12.42
CA THR A 130 9.94 4.12 -12.07
C THR A 130 10.76 3.71 -13.30
N THR A 131 10.18 3.75 -14.51
CA THR A 131 10.80 3.21 -15.73
C THR A 131 10.92 4.26 -16.84
N ALA A 132 9.82 4.66 -17.46
CA ALA A 132 9.81 5.61 -18.57
C ALA A 132 10.30 6.99 -18.14
N PHE A 133 9.76 7.54 -17.04
CA PHE A 133 10.19 8.85 -16.56
C PHE A 133 11.60 8.81 -15.97
N LEU A 134 12.02 7.71 -15.35
CA LEU A 134 13.40 7.54 -14.93
C LEU A 134 14.37 7.58 -16.13
N THR A 135 14.05 6.86 -17.20
CA THR A 135 14.85 6.84 -18.44
C THR A 135 14.86 8.19 -19.14
N GLN A 136 13.79 8.96 -19.01
CA GLN A 136 13.75 10.34 -19.48
C GLN A 136 14.66 11.23 -18.63
N ALA A 137 14.61 11.09 -17.29
CA ALA A 137 15.41 11.86 -16.36
C ALA A 137 16.92 11.64 -16.55
N THR A 138 17.37 10.46 -16.95
CA THR A 138 18.79 10.20 -17.26
C THR A 138 19.29 10.93 -18.52
N LYS A 139 18.39 11.43 -19.37
CA LYS A 139 18.73 12.22 -20.57
C LYS A 139 18.55 13.71 -20.36
N MET A 140 17.99 14.12 -19.22
CA MET A 140 17.83 15.53 -18.87
C MET A 140 19.11 16.06 -18.25
N ASP A 141 19.28 17.38 -18.25
CA ASP A 141 20.39 17.99 -17.53
C ASP A 141 20.21 17.76 -16.03
N THR A 142 21.09 16.95 -15.45
CA THR A 142 21.11 16.57 -14.03
C THR A 142 22.01 17.49 -13.20
N ASN A 143 22.69 18.45 -13.83
CA ASN A 143 23.55 19.39 -13.12
C ASN A 143 22.72 20.40 -12.33
N THR A 144 22.57 20.14 -11.04
CA THR A 144 21.79 20.98 -10.11
C THR A 144 22.75 21.63 -9.14
N PHE A 145 22.92 22.96 -9.24
CA PHE A 145 23.81 23.75 -8.38
C PHE A 145 25.28 23.27 -8.34
N GLY A 146 25.81 22.72 -9.44
CA GLY A 146 27.19 22.23 -9.53
C GLY A 146 27.39 20.81 -9.02
N TRP A 147 26.31 20.13 -8.64
CA TRP A 147 26.30 18.71 -8.29
C TRP A 147 25.50 17.93 -9.35
N ASP A 148 26.08 16.82 -9.81
CA ASP A 148 25.40 15.89 -10.72
C ASP A 148 24.43 15.03 -9.91
N MET A 149 23.14 15.38 -9.96
CA MET A 149 22.12 14.70 -9.17
C MET A 149 21.74 13.36 -9.84
N PRO A 150 21.78 12.22 -9.13
CA PRO A 150 21.35 10.95 -9.69
C PRO A 150 19.89 11.03 -10.19
N ALA A 151 19.65 10.65 -11.45
CA ALA A 151 18.31 10.70 -12.05
C ALA A 151 17.25 9.92 -11.25
N ALA A 152 17.66 8.87 -10.54
CA ALA A 152 16.77 8.09 -9.67
C ALA A 152 16.17 8.88 -8.49
N MET A 153 16.82 9.97 -8.07
CA MET A 153 16.31 10.84 -6.99
C MET A 153 15.01 11.54 -7.38
N PHE A 154 14.68 11.64 -8.67
CA PHE A 154 13.38 12.11 -9.15
C PHE A 154 12.21 11.33 -8.53
N GLN A 155 12.39 10.06 -8.20
CA GLN A 155 11.33 9.24 -7.61
C GLN A 155 10.89 9.73 -6.22
N ASN A 156 11.71 10.54 -5.53
CA ASN A 156 11.32 11.15 -4.25
C ASN A 156 10.16 12.14 -4.38
N VAL A 157 9.81 12.57 -5.61
CA VAL A 157 8.61 13.39 -5.85
C VAL A 157 7.35 12.72 -5.31
N ASP A 158 7.26 11.38 -5.33
CA ASP A 158 6.09 10.65 -4.83
C ASP A 158 5.81 10.88 -3.33
N PRO A 159 6.71 10.54 -2.38
CA PRO A 159 6.46 10.78 -0.96
C PRO A 159 6.31 12.27 -0.62
N PHE A 160 6.99 13.18 -1.35
CA PHE A 160 6.76 14.62 -1.18
C PHE A 160 5.36 15.04 -1.61
N ALA A 161 4.89 14.59 -2.79
CA ALA A 161 3.55 14.88 -3.28
C ALA A 161 2.48 14.30 -2.34
N VAL A 162 2.71 13.12 -1.80
CA VAL A 162 1.84 12.48 -0.82
C VAL A 162 1.73 13.32 0.46
N ILE A 163 2.84 13.76 1.04
CA ILE A 163 2.83 14.62 2.24
C ILE A 163 2.12 15.95 1.95
N ILE A 164 2.48 16.63 0.86
CA ILE A 164 1.90 17.93 0.49
C ILE A 164 0.39 17.78 0.24
N ASN A 165 -0.02 16.78 -0.54
CA ASN A 165 -1.43 16.54 -0.84
C ASN A 165 -2.22 16.17 0.42
N SER A 166 -1.64 15.39 1.34
CA SER A 166 -2.24 15.10 2.63
C SER A 166 -2.53 16.38 3.43
N LEU A 167 -1.54 17.29 3.52
CA LEU A 167 -1.73 18.58 4.20
C LEU A 167 -2.79 19.45 3.52
N ILE A 168 -2.82 19.48 2.18
CA ILE A 168 -3.85 20.22 1.43
C ILE A 168 -5.24 19.63 1.69
N LEU A 169 -5.38 18.30 1.70
CA LEU A 169 -6.65 17.64 1.97
C LEU A 169 -7.16 17.97 3.37
N ASP A 170 -6.29 17.86 4.38
CA ASP A 170 -6.63 18.09 5.78
C ASP A 170 -6.93 19.55 6.12
N GLN A 171 -6.15 20.49 5.59
CA GLN A 171 -6.25 21.89 5.97
C GLN A 171 -7.18 22.71 5.07
N VAL A 172 -7.31 22.33 3.80
CA VAL A 172 -8.05 23.13 2.81
C VAL A 172 -9.30 22.40 2.35
N VAL A 173 -9.15 21.16 1.84
CA VAL A 173 -10.25 20.47 1.17
C VAL A 173 -11.32 20.02 2.16
N PHE A 174 -10.97 19.36 3.27
CA PHE A 174 -11.98 18.93 4.24
C PHE A 174 -12.70 20.08 4.93
N PRO A 175 -12.03 21.15 5.41
CA PRO A 175 -12.72 22.31 5.97
C PRO A 175 -13.60 23.02 4.93
N PHE A 176 -13.18 23.07 3.67
CA PHE A 176 -14.00 23.63 2.58
C PHE A 176 -15.25 22.79 2.29
N LEU A 177 -15.12 21.46 2.25
CA LEU A 177 -16.25 20.54 2.05
C LEU A 177 -17.22 20.54 3.24
N GLN A 178 -16.69 20.66 4.47
CA GLN A 178 -17.47 20.85 5.69
C GLN A 178 -18.30 22.14 5.63
N ARG A 179 -17.68 23.26 5.25
CA ARG A 179 -18.40 24.54 5.07
C ARG A 179 -19.50 24.49 4.01
N ARG A 180 -19.40 23.57 3.04
CA ARG A 180 -20.39 23.38 1.97
C ARG A 180 -21.40 22.26 2.26
N ASN A 181 -21.37 21.63 3.44
CA ASN A 181 -22.20 20.46 3.79
C ASN A 181 -22.15 19.33 2.74
N ARG A 182 -21.04 19.22 2.01
CA ARG A 182 -20.80 18.17 1.01
C ARG A 182 -19.74 17.18 1.48
N MET A 183 -19.61 16.97 2.79
CA MET A 183 -18.72 15.93 3.28
C MET A 183 -19.16 14.60 2.68
N PRO A 184 -18.30 13.92 1.90
CA PRO A 184 -18.56 12.55 1.53
C PRO A 184 -18.69 11.75 2.82
N SER A 185 -19.72 10.92 2.90
CA SER A 185 -19.94 10.02 4.04
C SER A 185 -18.64 9.25 4.29
N VAL A 186 -18.05 9.45 5.46
CA VAL A 186 -16.91 8.63 5.91
C VAL A 186 -17.45 7.21 5.91
N LEU A 187 -16.97 6.37 4.99
CA LEU A 187 -17.28 4.95 4.96
C LEU A 187 -16.78 4.37 6.29
N GLY A 188 -17.69 4.29 7.25
CA GLY A 188 -17.51 3.57 8.51
C GLY A 188 -17.66 2.07 8.31
#